data_AF-A4RY12-F1
#
_entry.id   AF-A4RY12-F1
#
_cell.length_a   1.000
_cell.length_b   1.000
_cell.length_c   1.000
_cell.angle_alpha   90.00
_cell.angle_beta   90.00
_cell.angle_gamma   90.00
#
_symmetry.space_group_name_H-M   'P 1'
#
loop_
_entity.id
_entity.type
_entity.pdbx_description
1 polymer ?
#
loop_
_entity_poly.entity_id
_entity_poly.type
_entity_poly.pdbx_seq_one_letter_code
_entity_poly.pdbx_strand_id
1 'polypeptide(L)'
;MDAATEEEATVVFVVETAEGDEPAAEARDAVKMILREAKARNGDGAGDARGRRYATAMVGDCDIIGDRAAYRSNQSVVEDCNAVGLAVDAALRRFGWTRAAESLRVDKSKEDDDAWRRGRSAAVDAWVAKL
;
A
#
# COMPACT_ATOMS: atom_id res chain seq x y z
N MET A 1 17.20 -1.58 34.55
CA MET A 1 16.53 -0.57 33.73
C MET A 1 17.56 -0.06 32.75
N ASP A 2 17.34 -0.35 31.47
CA ASP A 2 17.64 0.51 30.33
C ASP A 2 17.25 -0.27 29.06
N ALA A 3 15.94 -0.44 28.87
CA ALA A 3 15.39 -0.68 27.55
C ALA A 3 15.33 0.69 26.89
N ALA A 4 16.48 1.09 26.32
CA ALA A 4 16.56 2.29 25.53
C ALA A 4 15.42 2.28 24.50
N THR A 5 14.77 3.42 24.41
CA THR A 5 13.76 3.81 23.44
C THR A 5 14.29 3.61 22.01
N GLU A 6 14.25 2.39 21.48
CA GLU A 6 14.03 2.23 20.04
C GLU A 6 12.61 2.75 19.83
N GLU A 7 12.48 3.97 19.30
CA GLU A 7 11.23 4.33 18.63
C GLU A 7 10.88 3.16 17.70
N GLU A 8 9.73 2.52 17.90
CA GLU A 8 9.26 1.43 17.05
C GLU A 8 9.32 1.91 15.60
N ALA A 9 10.37 1.50 14.88
CA ALA A 9 10.63 2.00 13.54
C ALA A 9 9.42 1.69 12.64
N THR A 10 8.85 2.73 12.02
CA THR A 10 7.73 2.56 11.09
C THR A 10 8.25 1.91 9.80
N VAL A 11 7.78 0.70 9.51
CA VAL A 11 8.09 0.03 8.24
C VAL A 11 7.18 0.59 7.15
N VAL A 12 7.77 1.12 6.08
CA VAL A 12 7.02 1.63 4.93
C VAL A 12 6.92 0.58 3.84
N PHE A 13 5.69 0.26 3.43
CA PHE A 13 5.40 -0.58 2.28
C PHE A 13 4.99 0.30 1.10
N VAL A 14 5.76 0.25 0.01
CA VAL A 14 5.37 0.84 -1.27
C VAL A 14 4.87 -0.30 -2.16
N VAL A 15 3.60 -0.24 -2.57
CA VAL A 15 2.92 -1.34 -3.25
C VAL A 15 2.28 -0.85 -4.53
N GLU A 16 2.77 -1.37 -5.66
CA GLU A 16 2.19 -1.12 -6.97
C GLU A 16 1.12 -2.16 -7.31
N THR A 17 0.02 -1.70 -7.89
CA THR A 17 -0.96 -2.54 -8.60
C THR A 17 -0.72 -2.39 -10.10
N ALA A 18 -0.25 -3.47 -10.72
CA ALA A 18 0.03 -3.55 -12.14
C ALA A 18 -1.23 -3.96 -12.93
N GLU A 19 -1.07 -4.10 -14.25
CA GLU A 19 -2.13 -4.54 -15.16
C GLU A 19 -2.75 -5.88 -14.71
N GLY A 20 -4.07 -5.99 -14.82
CA GLY A 20 -4.84 -7.18 -14.42
C GLY A 20 -5.10 -7.29 -12.92
N ASP A 21 -5.01 -6.20 -12.16
CA ASP A 21 -5.16 -6.17 -10.69
C ASP A 21 -4.10 -7.07 -9.98
N GLU A 22 -2.94 -7.23 -10.59
CA GLU A 22 -1.85 -8.07 -10.11
C GLU A 22 -0.75 -7.24 -9.42
N PRO A 23 0.04 -7.82 -8.50
CA PRO A 23 1.22 -7.14 -7.98
C PRO A 23 2.26 -6.91 -9.09
N ALA A 24 3.08 -5.87 -8.95
CA ALA A 24 4.27 -5.69 -9.76
C ALA A 24 5.16 -6.95 -9.77
N ALA A 25 5.78 -7.25 -10.90
CA ALA A 25 6.43 -8.53 -11.16
C ALA A 25 7.51 -8.86 -10.12
N GLU A 26 8.31 -7.86 -9.75
CA GLU A 26 9.37 -7.94 -8.76
C GLU A 26 8.86 -8.14 -7.32
N ALA A 27 7.64 -7.70 -7.01
CA ALA A 27 7.04 -7.81 -5.68
C ALA A 27 6.09 -9.02 -5.55
N ARG A 28 5.82 -9.73 -6.64
CA ARG A 28 4.75 -10.74 -6.75
C ARG A 28 4.85 -11.84 -5.70
N ASP A 29 6.04 -12.40 -5.50
CA ASP A 29 6.25 -13.49 -4.54
C ASP A 29 6.11 -13.01 -3.10
N ALA A 30 6.64 -11.83 -2.79
CA ALA A 30 6.51 -11.21 -1.47
C ALA A 30 5.05 -10.91 -1.14
N VAL A 31 4.30 -10.31 -2.07
CA VAL A 31 2.88 -10.03 -1.88
C VAL A 31 2.08 -11.32 -1.72
N LYS A 32 2.30 -12.33 -2.56
CA LYS A 32 1.63 -13.64 -2.43
C LYS A 32 1.90 -14.28 -1.08
N MET A 33 3.13 -14.21 -0.59
CA MET A 33 3.49 -14.72 0.74
C MET A 33 2.74 -13.98 1.85
N ILE A 34 2.73 -12.64 1.82
CA ILE A 34 1.98 -11.81 2.79
C ILE A 34 0.50 -12.19 2.81
N LEU A 35 -0.14 -12.24 1.64
CA LEU A 35 -1.57 -12.53 1.54
C LEU A 35 -1.90 -13.96 1.97
N ARG A 36 -1.05 -14.94 1.64
CA ARG A 36 -1.21 -16.34 2.06
C ARG A 36 -1.11 -16.47 3.57
N GLU A 37 -0.12 -15.84 4.19
CA GLU A 37 0.07 -15.86 5.65
C GLU A 37 -1.11 -15.18 6.35
N ALA A 38 -1.58 -14.04 5.83
CA ALA A 38 -2.74 -13.34 6.37
C ALA A 38 -4.06 -14.13 6.24
N LYS A 39 -4.16 -15.01 5.24
CA LYS A 39 -5.29 -15.94 5.09
C LYS A 39 -5.22 -17.11 6.08
N ALA A 40 -4.01 -17.57 6.42
CA ALA A 40 -3.81 -18.66 7.38
C ALA A 40 -4.15 -18.24 8.83
N ARG A 41 -4.05 -16.95 9.14
CA ARG A 41 -4.43 -16.41 10.45
C ARG A 41 -5.96 -16.18 10.50
N ASN A 42 -6.66 -17.03 11.27
CA ASN A 42 -8.11 -16.94 11.48
C ASN A 42 -8.51 -15.75 12.39
N GLY A 43 -8.30 -14.51 11.92
CA GLY A 43 -8.90 -13.30 12.51
C GLY A 43 -8.36 -12.85 13.88
N ASP A 44 -7.69 -13.72 14.62
CA ASP A 44 -7.13 -13.39 15.92
C ASP A 44 -5.73 -12.79 15.73
N GLY A 45 -5.66 -11.46 15.73
CA GLY A 45 -4.43 -10.65 15.73
C GLY A 45 -3.57 -10.81 16.99
N ALA A 46 -3.49 -12.03 17.52
CA ALA A 46 -2.85 -12.40 18.76
C ALA A 46 -1.68 -13.36 18.47
N GLY A 47 -0.62 -12.85 17.88
CA GLY A 47 0.65 -13.56 17.77
C GLY A 47 1.79 -12.60 17.47
N ASP A 48 2.77 -12.55 18.38
CA ASP A 48 4.17 -12.03 18.34
C ASP A 48 4.51 -10.72 17.59
N ALA A 49 3.53 -10.05 16.98
CA ALA A 49 3.70 -8.84 16.17
C ALA A 49 3.02 -7.60 16.79
N ARG A 50 2.52 -7.71 18.03
CA ARG A 50 2.09 -6.57 18.84
C ARG A 50 3.30 -5.64 19.02
N GLY A 51 3.20 -4.42 18.49
CA GLY A 51 4.27 -3.41 18.55
C GLY A 51 4.96 -3.11 17.22
N ARG A 52 4.53 -3.71 16.10
CA ARG A 52 5.05 -3.27 14.79
C ARG A 52 4.20 -2.13 14.23
N ARG A 53 4.86 -1.03 13.89
CA ARG A 53 4.24 0.11 13.18
C ARG A 53 4.51 0.01 11.68
N TYR A 54 3.52 0.35 10.88
CA TYR A 54 3.69 0.44 9.44
C TYR A 54 2.96 1.61 8.80
N ALA A 55 3.39 1.94 7.59
CA ALA A 55 2.65 2.81 6.69
C ALA A 55 2.64 2.21 5.27
N THR A 56 1.60 2.50 4.50
CA THR A 56 1.42 1.99 3.13
C THR A 56 1.28 3.15 2.15
N ALA A 57 2.13 3.17 1.13
CA ALA A 57 1.96 3.97 -0.07
C ALA A 57 1.58 3.04 -1.22
N MET A 58 0.40 3.27 -1.78
CA MET A 58 -0.18 2.46 -2.83
C MET A 58 -0.08 3.25 -4.13
N VAL A 59 0.44 2.62 -5.18
CA VAL A 59 0.55 3.22 -6.51
C VAL A 59 -0.26 2.39 -7.48
N GLY A 60 -1.29 3.01 -8.03
CA GLY A 60 -2.15 2.46 -9.05
C GLY A 60 -2.22 3.37 -10.25
N ASP A 61 -2.72 2.86 -11.37
CA ASP A 61 -2.97 3.67 -12.56
C ASP A 61 -4.32 3.30 -13.16
N CYS A 62 -5.26 4.24 -13.16
CA CYS A 62 -6.57 4.02 -13.75
C CYS A 62 -6.52 3.82 -15.28
N ASP A 63 -5.47 4.29 -15.96
CA ASP A 63 -5.38 4.24 -17.43
C ASP A 63 -4.93 2.85 -17.94
N ILE A 64 -4.32 2.00 -17.11
CA ILE A 64 -3.75 0.70 -17.53
C ILE A 64 -4.64 -0.50 -17.19
N ILE A 65 -5.71 -0.32 -16.42
CA ILE A 65 -6.58 -1.44 -16.03
C ILE A 65 -7.60 -1.65 -17.15
N GLY A 66 -7.24 -2.50 -18.11
CA GLY A 66 -7.93 -2.66 -19.40
C GLY A 66 -9.43 -2.90 -19.34
N ASP A 67 -9.92 -3.71 -18.38
CA ASP A 67 -11.37 -3.96 -18.20
C ASP A 67 -12.14 -2.71 -17.76
N ARG A 68 -11.44 -1.68 -17.25
CA ARG A 68 -12.02 -0.44 -16.75
C ARG A 68 -12.02 0.69 -17.79
N ALA A 69 -11.32 0.52 -18.91
CA ALA A 69 -11.35 1.44 -20.05
C ALA A 69 -12.76 1.58 -20.67
N ALA A 70 -13.65 0.59 -20.47
CA ALA A 70 -15.04 0.63 -20.90
C ALA A 70 -15.92 1.57 -20.04
N TYR A 71 -15.51 1.85 -18.79
CA TYR A 71 -16.21 2.76 -17.90
C TYR A 71 -15.68 4.17 -18.12
N ARG A 72 -16.37 4.92 -18.99
CA ARG A 72 -16.04 6.30 -19.33
C ARG A 72 -15.93 7.15 -18.06
N SER A 73 -14.71 7.64 -17.79
CA SER A 73 -14.40 8.90 -17.11
C SER A 73 -15.29 9.24 -15.90
N ASN A 74 -14.79 8.94 -14.69
CA ASN A 74 -15.32 9.25 -13.34
C ASN A 74 -15.94 8.09 -12.56
N GLN A 75 -15.97 6.86 -13.08
CA GLN A 75 -16.37 5.69 -12.28
C GLN A 75 -15.20 4.85 -11.76
N SER A 76 -13.99 5.02 -12.30
CA SER A 76 -12.78 4.44 -11.70
C SER A 76 -12.37 5.29 -10.49
N VAL A 77 -12.45 4.71 -9.29
CA VAL A 77 -12.02 5.38 -8.06
C VAL A 77 -10.60 4.96 -7.71
N VAL A 78 -9.87 5.82 -6.96
CA VAL A 78 -8.46 5.58 -6.59
C VAL A 78 -8.27 4.25 -5.84
N GLU A 79 -9.31 3.78 -5.15
CA GLU A 79 -9.35 2.47 -4.51
C GLU A 79 -9.22 1.32 -5.51
N ASP A 80 -9.88 1.45 -6.67
CA ASP A 80 -9.95 0.38 -7.67
C ASP A 80 -8.56 0.14 -8.25
N CYS A 81 -7.84 1.20 -8.61
CA CYS A 81 -6.50 1.05 -9.17
C CYS A 81 -5.43 0.66 -8.14
N ASN A 82 -5.75 0.62 -6.85
CA ASN A 82 -4.83 0.30 -5.76
C ASN A 82 -5.15 -1.04 -5.05
N ALA A 83 -5.84 -1.96 -5.75
CA ALA A 83 -6.35 -3.21 -5.18
C ALA A 83 -5.29 -4.05 -4.42
N VAL A 84 -4.07 -4.16 -4.96
CA VAL A 84 -2.99 -4.94 -4.32
C VAL A 84 -2.52 -4.26 -3.04
N GLY A 85 -2.33 -2.94 -3.08
CA GLY A 85 -1.97 -2.15 -1.91
C GLY A 85 -3.01 -2.27 -0.79
N LEU A 86 -4.29 -2.20 -1.13
CA LEU A 86 -5.39 -2.39 -0.19
C LEU A 86 -5.39 -3.78 0.44
N ALA A 87 -5.12 -4.83 -0.35
CA ALA A 87 -5.03 -6.19 0.15
C ALA A 87 -3.84 -6.36 1.12
N VAL A 88 -2.68 -5.76 0.81
CA VAL A 88 -1.50 -5.75 1.68
C VAL A 88 -1.78 -5.00 2.99
N ASP A 89 -2.39 -3.81 2.94
CA ASP A 89 -2.77 -3.07 4.15
C ASP A 89 -3.71 -3.89 5.05
N ALA A 90 -4.71 -4.54 4.47
CA ALA A 90 -5.62 -5.40 5.21
C ALA A 90 -4.90 -6.61 5.83
N ALA A 91 -3.94 -7.20 5.12
CA ALA A 91 -3.10 -8.28 5.62
C ALA A 91 -2.24 -7.87 6.82
N LEU A 92 -1.58 -6.70 6.75
CA LEU A 92 -0.78 -6.17 7.85
C LEU A 92 -1.63 -5.90 9.11
N ARG A 93 -2.86 -5.39 8.94
CA ARG A 93 -3.81 -5.28 10.05
C ARG A 93 -4.19 -6.63 10.66
N ARG A 94 -4.38 -7.67 9.83
CA ARG A 94 -4.63 -9.03 10.32
C ARG A 94 -3.44 -9.62 11.08
N PHE A 95 -2.22 -9.17 10.79
CA PHE A 95 -1.04 -9.52 11.58
C PHE A 95 -0.99 -8.82 12.94
N GLY A 96 -1.88 -7.86 13.22
CA GLY A 96 -1.88 -7.07 14.45
C GLY A 96 -0.91 -5.88 14.42
N TRP A 97 -0.41 -5.48 13.25
CA TRP A 97 0.44 -4.31 13.11
C TRP A 97 -0.40 -3.03 13.20
N THR A 98 0.18 -1.96 13.72
CA THR A 98 -0.48 -0.66 13.91
C THR A 98 -0.12 0.29 12.77
N ARG A 99 -1.12 0.93 12.16
CA ARG A 99 -0.88 1.99 11.16
C ARG A 99 -0.30 3.22 11.83
N ALA A 100 0.81 3.72 11.31
CA ALA A 100 1.43 4.97 11.73
C ALA A 100 0.68 6.19 11.17
N ALA A 101 0.19 6.10 9.94
CA ALA A 101 -0.63 7.12 9.29
C ALA A 101 -1.69 6.47 8.37
N GLU A 102 -2.62 7.28 7.88
CA GLU A 102 -3.52 6.89 6.79
C GLU A 102 -2.70 6.52 5.55
N SER A 103 -3.11 5.49 4.82
CA SER A 103 -2.43 5.05 3.60
C SER A 103 -2.44 6.13 2.53
N LEU A 104 -1.30 6.37 1.88
CA LEU A 104 -1.25 7.15 0.65
C LEU A 104 -1.78 6.28 -0.50
N ARG A 105 -2.65 6.84 -1.33
CA ARG A 105 -3.16 6.19 -2.55
C ARG A 105 -2.91 7.14 -3.71
N VAL A 106 -2.03 6.73 -4.60
CA VAL A 106 -1.69 7.47 -5.81
C VAL A 106 -2.43 6.84 -6.98
N ASP A 107 -3.11 7.68 -7.76
CA ASP A 107 -3.53 7.35 -9.12
C ASP A 107 -2.57 8.04 -10.09
N LYS A 108 -1.67 7.26 -10.69
CA LYS A 108 -0.63 7.76 -11.59
C LYS A 108 -1.22 8.49 -12.80
N SER A 109 -2.44 8.16 -13.23
CA SER A 109 -3.15 8.87 -14.32
C SER A 109 -3.49 10.33 -13.98
N LYS A 110 -3.43 10.70 -12.69
CA LYS A 110 -3.74 12.06 -12.20
C LYS A 110 -2.50 12.86 -11.80
N GLU A 111 -1.34 12.22 -11.74
CA GLU A 111 -0.08 12.89 -11.39
C GLU A 111 0.49 13.65 -12.59
N ASP A 112 1.12 14.80 -12.33
CA ASP A 112 1.88 15.52 -13.34
C ASP A 112 3.08 14.68 -13.79
N ASP A 113 3.12 14.33 -15.07
CA ASP A 113 4.11 13.41 -15.64
C ASP A 113 5.55 13.90 -15.50
N ASP A 114 5.78 15.21 -15.65
CA ASP A 114 7.14 15.78 -15.56
C ASP A 114 7.63 15.86 -14.11
N ALA A 115 6.75 16.18 -13.17
CA ALA A 115 7.04 16.09 -11.74
C ALA A 115 7.32 14.64 -11.33
N TRP A 116 6.47 13.70 -11.75
CA TRP A 116 6.60 12.28 -11.45
C TRP A 116 7.90 11.69 -11.97
N ARG A 117 8.26 11.98 -13.23
CA ARG A 117 9.55 11.55 -13.83
C ARG A 117 10.77 12.09 -13.07
N ARG A 118 10.64 13.22 -12.39
CA ARG A 118 11.68 13.81 -11.53
C ARG A 118 11.63 13.30 -10.08
N GLY A 119 10.79 12.32 -9.80
CA GLY A 119 10.61 11.75 -8.45
C GLY A 119 9.96 12.72 -7.47
N ARG A 120 9.10 13.63 -7.95
CA ARG A 120 8.41 14.61 -7.11
C ARG A 120 6.92 14.35 -7.11
N SER A 121 6.33 14.30 -5.93
CA SER A 121 4.88 14.26 -5.75
C SER A 121 4.51 14.97 -4.45
N ALA A 122 3.70 16.02 -4.56
CA ALA A 122 3.24 16.78 -3.40
C ALA A 122 2.40 15.90 -2.44
N ALA A 123 1.71 14.89 -2.97
CA ALA A 123 0.96 13.93 -2.17
C ALA A 123 1.89 13.04 -1.34
N VAL A 124 3.01 12.58 -1.92
CA VAL A 124 4.05 11.83 -1.20
C VAL A 124 4.69 12.71 -0.13
N ASP A 125 5.09 13.94 -0.45
CA ASP A 125 5.71 14.86 0.50
C ASP A 125 4.78 15.16 1.69
N ALA A 126 3.51 15.44 1.42
CA ALA A 126 2.50 15.69 2.46
C ALA A 126 2.18 14.45 3.29
N TRP A 127 2.35 13.25 2.73
CA TRP A 127 2.15 12.00 3.44
C TRP A 127 3.33 11.65 4.36
N VAL A 128 4.57 11.80 3.86
CA VAL A 128 5.78 11.57 4.65
C VAL A 128 5.82 12.49 5.88
N ALA A 129 5.34 13.72 5.77
CA ALA A 129 5.25 14.66 6.90
C ALA A 129 4.30 14.18 8.04
N LYS A 130 3.52 13.12 7.83
CA LYS A 130 2.59 12.53 8.81
C LYS A 130 3.11 11.23 9.45
N LEU A 131 4.24 10.69 8.96
CA LEU A 131 4.85 9.44 9.44
C LEU A 131 5.68 9.66 10.70
#